data_AF-A0A090WPA7-F1
#
_entry.id   AF-A0A090WPA7-F1
#
_cell.length_a   1.000
_cell.length_b   1.000
_cell.length_c   1.000
_cell.angle_alpha   90.00
_cell.angle_beta   90.00
_cell.angle_gamma   90.00
#
_symmetry.space_group_name_H-M   'P 1'
#
loop_
_entity.id
_entity.type
_entity.pdbx_description
1 polymer ?
#
loop_
_entity_poly.entity_id
_entity_poly.type
_entity_poly.pdbx_seq_one_letter_code
_entity_poly.pdbx_strand_id
1 'polypeptide(L)'
;MRYLAQQAGGLTDAMFNEDPYQSNRARNWFQVDWLLYNLKLDHKFSDKTNFTFNFFGLNASRDALGFRTNRVSQVDSNQERDLIKGDFKNFGFESRLLTKYKVFNKDATFLIGSKFYKADNYQEQGPASDGIGPDFDFTNDEYPNYPNQSQFDLPNLNVSVFGENIFYVSDKFSVTPGFRFEYIKTQSDGFYKNINTELLAMLFLKKRLKITKTSSVRLFY
;
A
#
# COMPACT_ATOMS: atom_id res chain seq x y z
N MET A 1 -8.27 -2.96 15.32
CA MET A 1 -8.27 -4.35 15.84
C MET A 1 -6.83 -4.79 15.84
N ARG A 2 -6.25 -5.10 17.01
CA ARG A 2 -4.85 -5.50 17.12
C ARG A 2 -4.73 -7.03 17.05
N TYR A 3 -3.91 -7.52 16.13
CA TYR A 3 -3.65 -8.94 15.92
C TYR A 3 -2.15 -9.20 16.00
N LEU A 4 -1.76 -10.22 16.77
CA LEU A 4 -0.38 -10.67 16.95
C LEU A 4 -0.31 -12.14 16.54
N ALA A 5 0.65 -12.49 15.70
CA ALA A 5 0.89 -13.85 15.23
C ALA A 5 2.38 -14.19 15.20
N GLN A 6 2.68 -15.46 15.44
CA GLN A 6 4.00 -16.02 15.18
C GLN A 6 4.07 -16.48 13.72
N GLN A 7 5.16 -16.19 13.01
CA GLN A 7 5.29 -16.52 11.59
C GLN A 7 6.16 -17.76 11.40
N ALA A 8 5.61 -18.81 10.78
CA ALA A 8 6.28 -20.10 10.67
C ALA A 8 7.51 -20.12 9.75
N GLY A 9 7.67 -19.10 8.88
CA GLY A 9 8.64 -19.08 7.78
C GLY A 9 8.13 -19.77 6.53
N GLY A 10 8.91 -19.72 5.44
CA GLY A 10 8.63 -20.48 4.22
C GLY A 10 9.23 -21.88 4.29
N LEU A 11 8.83 -22.75 3.36
CA LEU A 11 9.42 -24.07 3.15
C LEU A 11 10.01 -24.16 1.73
N THR A 12 11.10 -24.92 1.58
CA THR A 12 11.55 -25.37 0.24
C THR A 12 10.71 -26.57 -0.20
N ASP A 13 10.76 -26.93 -1.48
CA ASP A 13 10.04 -28.11 -1.99
C ASP A 13 10.40 -29.39 -1.21
N ALA A 14 11.67 -29.57 -0.86
CA ALA A 14 12.13 -30.71 -0.07
C ALA A 14 11.52 -30.72 1.34
N MET A 15 11.50 -29.57 2.03
CA MET A 15 10.90 -29.44 3.36
C MET A 15 9.38 -29.66 3.31
N PHE A 16 8.71 -29.10 2.31
CA PHE A 16 7.26 -29.29 2.15
C PHE A 16 6.89 -30.76 1.92
N ASN A 17 7.68 -31.48 1.12
CA ASN A 17 7.49 -32.91 0.88
C ASN A 17 7.78 -33.78 2.10
N GLU A 18 8.62 -33.32 3.02
CA GLU A 18 8.91 -34.00 4.29
C GLU A 18 7.79 -33.78 5.31
N ASP A 19 7.44 -32.52 5.58
CA ASP A 19 6.31 -32.13 6.41
C ASP A 19 5.84 -30.72 6.03
N PRO A 20 4.61 -30.58 5.48
CA PRO A 20 4.08 -29.27 5.10
C PRO A 20 3.63 -28.40 6.29
N TYR A 21 3.52 -28.96 7.50
CA TYR A 21 3.11 -28.25 8.71
C TYR A 21 4.29 -27.80 9.60
N GLN A 22 5.53 -28.11 9.20
CA GLN A 22 6.71 -27.71 9.96
C GLN A 22 6.89 -26.19 9.98
N SER A 23 7.55 -25.69 11.02
CA SER A 23 8.00 -24.30 11.12
C SER A 23 9.50 -24.25 11.31
N ASN A 24 10.16 -23.40 10.52
CA ASN A 24 11.60 -23.16 10.60
C ASN A 24 11.92 -21.79 11.22
N ARG A 25 10.95 -21.13 11.87
CA ARG A 25 11.10 -19.80 12.49
C ARG A 25 10.43 -19.76 13.85
N ALA A 26 11.19 -20.04 14.90
CA ALA A 26 10.70 -20.08 16.28
C ALA A 26 10.47 -18.69 16.91
N ARG A 27 11.00 -17.62 16.30
CA ARG A 27 11.12 -16.28 16.91
C ARG A 27 10.74 -15.15 15.95
N ASN A 28 9.96 -15.47 14.92
CA ASN A 28 9.39 -14.49 14.01
C ASN A 28 7.97 -14.11 14.46
N TRP A 29 7.69 -12.82 14.50
CA TRP A 29 6.43 -12.26 14.95
C TRP A 29 5.91 -11.22 13.97
N PHE A 30 4.60 -11.14 13.88
CA PHE A 30 3.89 -10.22 13.03
C PHE A 30 2.75 -9.59 13.80
N GLN A 31 2.67 -8.26 13.76
CA GLN A 31 1.63 -7.49 14.40
C GLN A 31 0.95 -6.58 13.38
N VAL A 32 -0.37 -6.50 13.45
CA VAL A 32 -1.15 -5.50 12.72
C VAL A 32 -2.16 -4.85 13.63
N ASP A 33 -2.37 -3.55 13.42
CA ASP A 33 -3.57 -2.86 13.88
C ASP A 33 -4.15 -2.08 12.72
N TRP A 34 -5.47 -2.05 12.62
CA TRP A 34 -6.15 -1.33 11.56
C TRP A 34 -7.53 -0.86 12.00
N LEU A 35 -7.88 0.31 11.50
CA LEU A 35 -9.19 0.92 11.53
C LEU A 35 -9.55 1.29 10.09
N LEU A 36 -10.53 0.59 9.53
CA LEU A 36 -11.11 0.87 8.23
C LEU A 36 -12.49 1.49 8.45
N TYR A 37 -12.77 2.60 7.78
CA TYR A 37 -14.10 3.22 7.81
C TYR A 37 -14.58 3.52 6.40
N ASN A 38 -15.89 3.40 6.21
CA ASN A 38 -16.56 3.68 4.97
C ASN A 38 -17.90 4.37 5.25
N LEU A 39 -18.17 5.43 4.49
CA LEU A 39 -19.45 6.12 4.49
C LEU A 39 -19.95 6.16 3.05
N LYS A 40 -21.14 5.62 2.83
CA LYS A 40 -21.81 5.64 1.54
C LYS A 40 -23.12 6.42 1.63
N LEU A 41 -23.31 7.36 0.71
CA LEU A 41 -24.55 8.07 0.49
C LEU A 41 -25.05 7.75 -0.92
N ASP A 42 -26.25 7.18 -1.00
CA ASP A 42 -26.97 6.96 -2.25
C ASP A 42 -28.22 7.85 -2.23
N HIS A 43 -28.30 8.82 -3.14
CA HIS A 43 -29.42 9.76 -3.22
C HIS A 43 -30.04 9.75 -4.62
N LYS A 44 -31.36 9.54 -4.69
CA LYS A 44 -32.12 9.63 -5.94
C LYS A 44 -32.81 10.98 -6.00
N PHE A 45 -32.35 11.86 -6.89
CA PHE A 45 -33.03 13.14 -7.15
C PHE A 45 -34.31 12.95 -7.98
N SER A 46 -34.33 11.92 -8.84
CA SER A 46 -35.50 11.49 -9.61
C SER A 46 -35.32 10.04 -10.08
N ASP A 47 -36.32 9.48 -10.78
CA ASP A 47 -36.20 8.17 -11.45
C ASP A 47 -35.10 8.12 -12.52
N LYS A 48 -34.70 9.30 -13.03
CA LYS A 48 -33.68 9.44 -14.07
C LYS A 48 -32.32 9.84 -13.54
N THR A 49 -32.25 10.45 -12.36
CA THR A 49 -31.02 11.07 -11.84
C THR A 49 -30.70 10.58 -10.44
N ASN A 50 -29.54 9.95 -10.31
CA ASN A 50 -29.01 9.42 -9.05
C ASN A 50 -27.60 9.93 -8.79
N PHE A 51 -27.34 10.19 -7.51
CA PHE A 51 -26.06 10.61 -6.99
C PHE A 51 -25.56 9.57 -5.99
N THR A 52 -24.28 9.23 -6.10
CA THR A 52 -23.59 8.37 -5.13
C THR A 52 -22.35 9.09 -4.64
N PHE A 53 -22.15 9.10 -3.33
CA PHE A 53 -20.92 9.55 -2.70
C PHE A 53 -20.40 8.43 -1.81
N ASN A 54 -19.12 8.09 -1.97
CA ASN A 54 -18.44 7.07 -1.20
C ASN A 54 -17.17 7.66 -0.59
N PHE A 55 -17.12 7.77 0.73
CA PHE A 55 -15.93 8.16 1.48
C PHE A 55 -15.35 6.93 2.16
N PHE A 56 -14.03 6.81 2.16
CA PHE A 56 -13.32 5.69 2.76
C PHE A 56 -12.02 6.18 3.40
N GLY A 57 -11.52 5.43 4.37
CA GLY A 57 -10.19 5.64 4.89
C GLY A 57 -9.69 4.49 5.75
N LEU A 58 -8.38 4.47 5.90
CA LEU A 58 -7.61 3.47 6.60
C LEU A 58 -6.61 4.17 7.51
N ASN A 59 -6.58 3.77 8.78
CA ASN A 59 -5.48 4.04 9.69
C ASN A 59 -4.99 2.68 10.19
N ALA A 60 -3.80 2.27 9.75
CA ALA A 60 -3.26 0.96 10.06
C ALA A 60 -1.76 1.01 10.32
N SER A 61 -1.27 0.04 11.07
CA SER A 61 0.15 -0.24 11.25
C SER A 61 0.43 -1.73 11.03
N ARG A 62 1.66 -2.02 10.62
CA ARG A 62 2.15 -3.38 10.40
C ARG A 62 3.60 -3.49 10.83
N ASP A 63 3.85 -4.39 11.77
CA ASP A 63 5.19 -4.70 12.25
C ASP A 63 5.53 -6.16 11.90
N ALA A 64 6.72 -6.38 11.35
CA ALA A 64 7.26 -7.71 11.07
C ALA A 64 8.65 -7.80 11.69
N LEU A 65 8.81 -8.74 12.63
CA LEU A 65 10.00 -8.96 13.42
C LEU A 65 10.49 -10.38 13.16
N GLY A 66 11.74 -10.56 12.75
CA GLY A 66 12.24 -11.92 12.60
C GLY A 66 13.59 -12.06 11.91
N PHE A 67 14.04 -13.32 11.85
CA PHE A 67 15.16 -13.70 11.02
C PHE A 67 14.73 -13.76 9.54
N ARG A 68 15.18 -12.77 8.76
CA ARG A 68 14.78 -12.55 7.37
C ARG A 68 16.00 -12.65 6.44
N THR A 69 16.26 -13.87 6.01
CA THR A 69 17.28 -14.18 4.99
C THR A 69 16.61 -14.51 3.65
N ASN A 70 17.34 -14.28 2.56
CA ASN A 70 16.92 -14.61 1.20
C ASN A 70 16.81 -16.13 0.96
N ARG A 71 17.38 -16.96 1.85
CA ARG A 71 17.34 -18.42 1.74
C ARG A 71 16.40 -19.02 2.78
N VAL A 72 15.31 -19.60 2.31
CA VAL A 72 14.27 -20.19 3.17
C VAL A 72 14.83 -21.24 4.14
N SER A 73 15.72 -22.12 3.65
CA SER A 73 16.32 -23.21 4.42
C SER A 73 17.46 -22.79 5.36
N GLN A 74 17.89 -21.53 5.34
CA GLN A 74 18.96 -21.09 6.21
C GLN A 74 18.49 -21.06 7.67
N VAL A 75 19.29 -21.69 8.52
CA VAL A 75 19.04 -21.79 9.96
C VAL A 75 19.22 -20.41 10.60
N ASP A 76 18.34 -20.07 11.53
CA ASP A 76 18.44 -18.86 12.34
C ASP A 76 19.74 -18.87 13.14
N SER A 77 20.56 -17.82 12.99
CA SER A 77 21.84 -17.67 13.70
C SER A 77 21.66 -17.28 15.17
N ASN A 78 20.42 -17.08 15.62
CA ASN A 78 20.03 -16.57 16.94
C ASN A 78 20.60 -15.18 17.27
N GLN A 79 21.07 -14.44 16.27
CA GLN A 79 21.56 -13.06 16.38
C GLN A 79 20.41 -12.05 16.32
N GLU A 80 20.72 -10.76 16.18
CA GLU A 80 19.72 -9.70 16.02
C GLU A 80 18.74 -9.99 14.87
N ARG A 81 17.50 -9.54 15.04
CA ARG A 81 16.42 -9.74 14.06
C ARG A 81 16.22 -8.51 13.19
N ASP A 82 15.64 -8.72 12.02
CA ASP A 82 15.16 -7.64 11.16
C ASP A 82 13.78 -7.21 11.65
N LEU A 83 13.62 -5.93 11.94
CA LEU A 83 12.33 -5.31 12.24
C LEU A 83 11.94 -4.37 11.10
N ILE A 84 10.75 -4.58 10.55
CA ILE A 84 10.11 -3.66 9.62
C ILE A 84 8.83 -3.15 10.26
N LYS A 85 8.74 -1.84 10.44
CA LYS A 85 7.50 -1.14 10.80
C LYS A 85 6.95 -0.39 9.60
N GLY A 86 5.63 -0.33 9.50
CA GLY A 86 4.96 0.50 8.51
C GLY A 86 3.65 1.05 9.03
N ASP A 87 3.43 2.34 8.83
CA ASP A 87 2.16 3.00 9.08
C ASP A 87 1.48 3.36 7.76
N PHE A 88 0.18 3.14 7.69
CA PHE A 88 -0.65 3.36 6.52
C PHE A 88 -1.84 4.24 6.90
N LYS A 89 -1.75 5.52 6.58
CA LYS A 89 -2.82 6.49 6.82
C LYS A 89 -3.30 7.01 5.48
N ASN A 90 -4.51 6.64 5.08
CA ASN A 90 -5.08 7.14 3.85
C ASN A 90 -6.58 7.39 3.98
N PHE A 91 -7.06 8.30 3.14
CA PHE A 91 -8.48 8.53 2.96
C PHE A 91 -8.75 8.95 1.53
N GLY A 92 -9.99 8.76 1.10
CA GLY A 92 -10.42 9.18 -0.20
C GLY A 92 -11.93 9.28 -0.28
N PHE A 93 -12.38 9.87 -1.37
CA PHE A 93 -13.79 9.86 -1.72
C PHE A 93 -13.97 9.76 -3.22
N GLU A 94 -15.14 9.25 -3.59
CA GLU A 94 -15.61 9.21 -4.96
C GLU A 94 -17.04 9.74 -5.00
N SER A 95 -17.29 10.71 -5.87
CA SER A 95 -18.62 11.22 -6.14
C SER A 95 -19.00 10.89 -7.58
N ARG A 96 -20.23 10.46 -7.81
CA ARG A 96 -20.77 10.17 -9.14
C ARG A 96 -22.19 10.67 -9.23
N LEU A 97 -22.49 11.36 -10.33
CA LEU A 97 -23.83 11.73 -10.74
C LEU A 97 -24.11 11.01 -12.05
N LEU A 98 -25.17 10.21 -12.07
CA LEU A 98 -25.64 9.52 -13.26
C LEU A 98 -27.03 10.06 -13.61
N THR A 99 -27.24 10.33 -14.90
CA THR A 99 -28.52 10.80 -15.41
C THR A 99 -28.89 10.11 -16.71
N LYS A 100 -30.14 9.64 -16.79
CA LYS A 100 -30.74 9.06 -17.99
C LYS A 100 -31.51 10.13 -18.74
N TYR A 101 -31.30 10.20 -20.05
CA TYR A 101 -31.94 11.18 -20.91
C TYR A 101 -32.24 10.58 -22.28
N LYS A 102 -32.86 11.36 -23.17
CA LYS A 102 -33.07 10.98 -24.57
C LYS A 102 -32.38 11.96 -25.49
N VAL A 103 -31.77 11.44 -26.55
CA VAL A 103 -31.19 12.21 -27.65
C VAL A 103 -31.66 11.57 -28.96
N PHE A 104 -32.26 12.36 -29.86
CA PHE A 104 -32.88 11.87 -31.10
C PHE A 104 -33.85 10.67 -30.88
N ASN A 105 -34.70 10.76 -29.85
CA ASN A 105 -35.64 9.72 -29.39
C ASN A 105 -35.02 8.39 -28.92
N LYS A 106 -33.69 8.28 -28.87
CA LYS A 106 -32.99 7.13 -28.30
C LYS A 106 -32.56 7.43 -26.88
N ASP A 107 -32.57 6.42 -26.03
CA ASP A 107 -32.09 6.56 -24.67
C ASP A 107 -30.59 6.85 -24.66
N ALA A 108 -30.13 7.54 -23.63
CA ALA A 108 -28.72 7.82 -23.38
C ALA A 108 -28.49 7.92 -21.86
N THR A 109 -27.27 7.58 -21.44
CA THR A 109 -26.88 7.66 -20.02
C THR A 109 -25.60 8.45 -19.89
N PHE A 110 -25.67 9.56 -19.17
CA PHE A 110 -24.52 10.39 -18.86
C PHE A 110 -24.08 10.13 -17.43
N LEU A 111 -22.77 10.02 -17.22
CA LEU A 111 -22.12 9.93 -15.93
C LEU A 111 -21.04 11.00 -15.84
N ILE A 112 -20.98 11.70 -14.71
CA ILE A 112 -19.83 12.52 -14.33
C ILE A 112 -19.45 12.20 -12.90
N GLY A 113 -18.16 12.18 -12.62
CA GLY A 113 -17.65 11.88 -11.30
C GLY A 113 -16.30 12.51 -11.01
N SER A 114 -15.94 12.48 -9.74
CA SER A 114 -14.63 12.88 -9.26
C SER A 114 -14.15 11.88 -8.22
N LYS A 115 -12.83 11.71 -8.16
CA LYS A 115 -12.18 10.87 -7.16
C LYS A 115 -11.02 11.64 -6.53
N PHE A 116 -10.93 11.56 -5.22
CA PHE A 116 -9.84 12.09 -4.43
C PHE A 116 -9.26 10.96 -3.57
N TYR A 117 -7.95 10.90 -3.46
CA TYR A 117 -7.24 10.00 -2.57
C TYR A 117 -5.98 10.67 -2.05
N LYS A 118 -5.76 10.59 -0.74
CA LYS A 118 -4.54 11.06 -0.10
C LYS A 118 -4.04 9.99 0.85
N ALA A 119 -2.73 9.72 0.80
CA ALA A 119 -2.06 8.85 1.74
C ALA A 119 -0.83 9.54 2.33
N ASP A 120 -0.54 9.20 3.57
CA ASP A 120 0.67 9.57 4.30
C ASP A 120 1.15 8.30 4.99
N ASN A 121 2.00 7.55 4.28
CA ASN A 121 2.51 6.28 4.77
C ASN A 121 3.93 6.47 5.28
N TYR A 122 4.30 5.69 6.28
CA TYR A 122 5.63 5.64 6.85
C TYR A 122 6.17 4.21 6.77
N GLN A 123 7.47 4.06 6.55
CA GLN A 123 8.14 2.77 6.58
C GLN A 123 9.51 2.92 7.25
N GLU A 124 9.83 2.01 8.17
CA GLU A 124 11.14 1.92 8.80
C GLU A 124 11.60 0.46 8.83
N GLN A 125 12.89 0.23 8.61
CA GLN A 125 13.54 -1.06 8.75
C GLN A 125 14.85 -0.89 9.51
N GLY A 126 15.16 -1.83 10.41
CA GLY A 126 16.33 -1.78 11.25
C GLY A 126 16.52 -3.04 12.10
N PRO A 127 17.60 -3.11 12.89
CA PRO A 127 17.83 -4.18 13.85
C PRO A 127 16.82 -4.14 14.99
N ALA A 128 16.53 -5.32 15.53
CA ALA A 128 15.79 -5.53 16.76
C ALA A 128 16.41 -6.66 17.59
N SER A 129 15.96 -6.76 18.85
CA SER A 129 16.45 -7.71 19.84
C SER A 129 16.65 -9.13 19.29
N ASP A 130 17.71 -9.79 19.75
CA ASP A 130 17.97 -11.22 19.58
C ASP A 130 17.09 -12.11 20.48
N GLY A 131 16.08 -11.55 21.16
CA GLY A 131 15.14 -12.31 21.97
C GLY A 131 14.21 -13.22 21.17
N ILE A 132 13.45 -14.06 21.89
CA ILE A 132 12.45 -14.95 21.29
C ILE A 132 11.09 -14.27 21.16
N GLY A 133 10.77 -13.34 22.07
CA GLY A 133 9.45 -12.71 22.17
C GLY A 133 9.11 -11.70 21.06
N PRO A 134 7.85 -11.23 21.04
CA PRO A 134 7.34 -10.22 20.11
C PRO A 134 7.76 -8.80 20.50
N ASP A 135 9.07 -8.56 20.61
CA ASP A 135 9.64 -7.27 20.95
C ASP A 135 9.86 -6.43 19.68
N PHE A 136 8.91 -5.53 19.41
CA PHE A 136 8.90 -4.70 18.22
C PHE A 136 9.60 -3.35 18.44
N ASP A 137 10.71 -3.31 19.18
CA ASP A 137 11.51 -2.10 19.32
C ASP A 137 12.84 -2.19 18.54
N PHE A 138 13.25 -1.05 17.99
CA PHE A 138 14.51 -0.97 17.27
C PHE A 138 15.68 -0.91 18.26
N THR A 139 16.72 -1.69 17.99
CA THR A 139 17.95 -1.74 18.79
C THR A 139 19.13 -1.14 18.00
N ASN A 140 18.88 0.01 17.36
CA ASN A 140 19.86 0.70 16.50
C ASN A 140 21.18 1.04 17.20
N ASP A 141 21.14 1.35 18.50
CA ASP A 141 22.33 1.69 19.28
C ASP A 141 23.16 0.46 19.66
N GLU A 142 22.52 -0.70 19.82
CA GLU A 142 23.17 -1.98 20.13
C GLU A 142 23.77 -2.61 18.86
N TYR A 143 23.06 -2.50 17.73
CA TYR A 143 23.48 -3.05 16.44
C TYR A 143 23.61 -1.95 15.37
N PRO A 144 24.49 -0.95 15.57
CA PRO A 144 24.62 0.19 14.64
C PRO A 144 25.05 -0.25 13.23
N ASN A 145 25.65 -1.44 13.14
CA ASN A 145 26.23 -2.03 11.93
C ASN A 145 25.27 -2.95 11.18
N TYR A 146 24.01 -3.05 11.62
CA TYR A 146 23.04 -3.92 10.96
C TYR A 146 22.83 -3.50 9.50
N PRO A 147 22.93 -4.41 8.53
CA PRO A 147 23.02 -4.04 7.12
C PRO A 147 21.75 -3.38 6.57
N ASN A 148 20.57 -3.80 7.06
CA ASN A 148 19.29 -3.31 6.56
C ASN A 148 18.75 -2.20 7.46
N GLN A 149 19.07 -0.95 7.15
CA GLN A 149 18.55 0.20 7.89
C GLN A 149 17.97 1.24 6.92
N SER A 150 16.68 1.55 7.04
CA SER A 150 16.03 2.56 6.19
C SER A 150 14.82 3.19 6.87
N GLN A 151 14.47 4.40 6.45
CA GLN A 151 13.30 5.12 6.90
C GLN A 151 12.76 5.99 5.77
N PHE A 152 11.46 5.92 5.49
CA PHE A 152 10.82 6.67 4.42
C PHE A 152 9.44 7.19 4.81
N ASP A 153 9.21 8.47 4.49
CA ASP A 153 7.88 9.07 4.37
C ASP A 153 7.41 8.94 2.92
N LEU A 154 6.18 8.48 2.73
CA LEU A 154 5.60 8.13 1.44
C LEU A 154 4.26 8.86 1.19
N PRO A 155 4.25 10.20 1.10
CA PRO A 155 3.03 10.95 0.86
C PRO A 155 2.57 10.81 -0.60
N ASN A 156 1.30 10.48 -0.79
CA ASN A 156 0.69 10.29 -2.10
C ASN A 156 -0.61 11.10 -2.22
N LEU A 157 -0.85 11.66 -3.40
CA LEU A 157 -2.07 12.39 -3.74
C LEU A 157 -2.53 11.96 -5.13
N ASN A 158 -3.80 11.61 -5.26
CA ASN A 158 -4.46 11.37 -6.53
C ASN A 158 -5.79 12.16 -6.56
N VAL A 159 -5.95 12.98 -7.60
CA VAL A 159 -7.17 13.72 -7.87
C VAL A 159 -7.58 13.43 -9.31
N SER A 160 -8.84 13.07 -9.54
CA SER A 160 -9.35 12.87 -10.89
C SER A 160 -10.77 13.38 -11.07
N VAL A 161 -11.08 13.79 -12.30
CA VAL A 161 -12.42 14.08 -12.79
C VAL A 161 -12.64 13.26 -14.04
N PHE A 162 -13.77 12.59 -14.13
CA PHE A 162 -14.11 11.71 -15.23
C PHE A 162 -15.57 11.88 -15.65
N GLY A 163 -15.84 11.59 -16.90
CA GLY A 163 -17.19 11.58 -17.43
C GLY A 163 -17.30 10.62 -18.60
N GLU A 164 -18.46 10.00 -18.72
CA GLU A 164 -18.79 9.04 -19.77
C GLU A 164 -20.20 9.31 -20.25
N ASN A 165 -20.44 9.08 -21.53
CA ASN A 165 -21.78 9.22 -22.08
C ASN A 165 -22.10 8.05 -23.00
N ILE A 166 -23.08 7.23 -22.62
CA ILE A 166 -23.50 6.05 -23.40
C ILE A 166 -24.60 6.49 -24.36
N PHE A 167 -24.31 6.41 -25.65
CA PHE A 167 -25.26 6.62 -26.74
C PHE A 167 -25.69 5.29 -27.35
N TYR A 168 -26.97 4.95 -27.26
CA TYR A 168 -27.52 3.76 -27.91
C TYR A 168 -27.87 4.10 -29.36
N VAL A 169 -27.04 3.65 -30.31
CA VAL A 169 -27.22 3.90 -31.75
C VAL A 169 -28.23 2.91 -32.36
N SER A 170 -28.30 1.68 -31.86
CA SER A 170 -29.35 0.70 -32.15
C SER A 170 -29.53 -0.24 -30.96
N ASP A 171 -30.49 -1.16 -31.03
CA ASP A 171 -30.72 -2.18 -29.97
C ASP A 171 -29.51 -3.10 -29.76
N LYS A 172 -28.54 -3.10 -30.68
CA LYS A 172 -27.34 -3.96 -30.66
C LYS A 172 -26.03 -3.17 -30.69
N PHE A 173 -26.08 -1.85 -30.78
CA PHE A 173 -24.88 -1.03 -30.93
C PHE A 173 -24.96 0.25 -30.10
N SER A 174 -23.95 0.47 -29.27
CA SER A 174 -23.77 1.70 -28.49
C SER A 174 -22.36 2.21 -28.60
N VAL A 175 -22.21 3.53 -28.46
CA VAL A 175 -20.90 4.21 -28.40
C VAL A 175 -20.83 4.93 -27.05
N THR A 176 -19.72 4.79 -26.35
CA THR A 176 -19.52 5.39 -25.02
C THR A 176 -18.27 6.25 -25.01
N PRO A 177 -18.30 7.46 -25.61
CA PRO A 177 -17.21 8.40 -25.43
C PRO A 177 -17.03 8.76 -23.95
N GLY A 178 -15.78 8.91 -23.55
CA GLY A 178 -15.42 9.27 -22.18
C GLY A 178 -14.23 10.22 -22.11
N PHE A 179 -14.03 10.77 -20.92
CA PHE A 179 -12.81 11.48 -20.59
C PHE A 179 -12.42 11.23 -19.13
N ARG A 180 -11.11 11.32 -18.87
CA ARG A 180 -10.55 11.28 -17.53
C ARG A 180 -9.37 12.25 -17.48
N PHE A 181 -9.40 13.13 -16.49
CA PHE A 181 -8.31 14.03 -16.15
C PHE A 181 -7.78 13.62 -14.79
N GLU A 182 -6.49 13.35 -14.69
CA GLU A 182 -5.86 12.93 -13.43
C GLU A 182 -4.65 13.79 -13.11
N TYR A 183 -4.48 14.03 -11.82
CA TYR A 183 -3.28 14.54 -11.20
C TYR A 183 -2.84 13.52 -10.16
N ILE A 184 -1.70 12.89 -10.38
CA ILE A 184 -1.11 11.93 -9.45
C ILE A 184 0.25 12.46 -9.01
N LYS A 185 0.45 12.54 -7.71
CA LYS A 185 1.70 12.92 -7.07
C LYS A 185 2.13 11.79 -6.15
N THR A 186 3.26 11.16 -6.48
CA THR A 186 3.87 10.10 -5.68
C THR A 186 5.21 10.59 -5.15
N GLN A 187 5.40 10.49 -3.84
CA GLN A 187 6.61 10.98 -3.20
C GLN A 187 7.24 9.90 -2.31
N SER A 188 8.55 9.99 -2.16
CA SER A 188 9.34 9.21 -1.22
C SER A 188 10.45 10.13 -0.70
N ASP A 189 10.45 10.42 0.60
CA ASP A 189 11.50 11.21 1.26
C ASP A 189 12.01 10.41 2.44
N GLY A 190 13.31 10.15 2.48
CA GLY A 190 13.87 9.27 3.49
C GLY A 190 15.31 8.93 3.25
N PHE A 191 15.76 7.84 3.84
CA PHE A 191 17.12 7.36 3.67
C PHE A 191 17.19 5.85 3.74
N TYR A 192 18.29 5.34 3.21
CA TYR A 192 18.80 4.02 3.55
C TYR A 192 20.27 4.15 3.93
N LYS A 193 20.75 3.28 4.83
CA LYS A 193 22.17 3.18 5.13
C LYS A 193 22.79 2.16 4.18
N ASN A 194 23.91 2.54 3.58
CA ASN A 194 24.80 1.61 2.91
C ASN A 194 26.03 1.41 3.80
N ILE A 195 26.26 0.17 4.23
CA ILE A 195 27.39 -0.19 5.07
C ILE A 195 28.37 -0.94 4.16
N ASN A 196 29.42 -0.24 3.73
CA ASN A 196 30.50 -0.84 2.99
C ASN A 196 31.57 -1.32 3.99
N THR A 197 31.73 -2.62 4.13
CA THR A 197 32.87 -3.24 4.81
C THR A 197 33.99 -3.45 3.80
N GLU A 198 34.80 -2.42 3.54
CA GLU A 198 36.12 -2.65 2.95
C GLU A 198 37.13 -3.00 4.06
N LEU A 199 38.05 -3.91 3.71
CA LEU A 199 38.94 -4.65 4.60
C LEU A 199 40.03 -3.74 5.22
N LEU A 200 39.65 -2.73 6.03
CA LEU A 200 40.45 -2.00 7.03
C LEU A 200 39.74 -0.72 7.54
N ALA A 201 38.57 -0.34 7.01
CA ALA A 201 37.78 0.76 7.54
C ALA A 201 36.29 0.55 7.26
N MET A 202 35.45 0.67 8.30
CA MET A 202 34.00 0.62 8.14
C MET A 202 33.48 2.03 7.85
N LEU A 203 32.99 2.24 6.62
CA LEU A 203 32.44 3.53 6.20
C LEU A 203 30.91 3.47 6.23
N PHE A 204 30.30 4.34 7.03
CA PHE A 204 28.85 4.51 7.05
C PHE A 204 28.42 5.60 6.08
N LEU A 205 27.72 5.21 5.03
CA LEU A 205 27.10 6.18 4.12
C LEU A 205 25.58 6.15 4.30
N LYS A 206 25.04 7.17 4.97
CA LYS A 206 23.59 7.41 5.00
C LYS A 206 23.21 8.17 3.72
N LYS A 207 22.56 7.49 2.77
CA LYS A 207 22.11 8.13 1.54
C LYS A 207 20.67 8.57 1.71
N ARG A 208 20.45 9.89 1.75
CA ARG A 208 19.11 10.46 1.68
C ARG A 208 18.59 10.36 0.25
N LEU A 209 17.36 9.90 0.09
CA LEU A 209 16.63 9.86 -1.18
C LEU A 209 15.37 10.71 -1.04
N LYS A 210 15.20 11.64 -1.97
CA LYS A 210 13.95 12.38 -2.14
C LYS A 210 13.53 12.26 -3.59
N ILE A 211 12.43 11.55 -3.82
CA ILE A 211 11.86 11.30 -5.14
C ILE A 211 10.45 11.90 -5.14
N THR A 212 10.13 12.66 -6.18
CA THR A 212 8.77 13.12 -6.44
C THR A 212 8.48 12.88 -7.91
N LYS A 213 7.43 12.10 -8.19
CA LYS A 213 6.92 11.86 -9.53
C LYS A 213 5.52 12.46 -9.61
N THR A 214 5.30 13.26 -10.63
CA THR A 214 3.99 13.83 -10.95
C THR A 214 3.59 13.34 -12.33
N SER A 215 2.36 12.87 -12.48
CA SER A 215 1.78 12.57 -13.79
C SER A 215 0.47 13.33 -13.99
N SER A 216 0.30 13.81 -15.22
CA SER A 216 -0.92 14.42 -15.73
C SER A 216 -1.24 13.69 -17.04
N VAL A 217 -2.32 12.91 -17.09
CA VAL A 217 -2.70 12.12 -18.28
C VAL A 217 -4.09 12.53 -18.78
N ARG A 218 -4.27 12.55 -20.11
CA ARG A 218 -5.50 12.94 -20.83
C ARG A 218 -5.87 11.94 -21.94
N LEU A 219 -7.19 11.67 -21.99
CA LEU A 219 -8.04 11.00 -22.99
C LEU A 219 -7.89 9.48 -23.22
N PHE A 220 -9.03 8.78 -23.13
CA PHE A 220 -9.34 7.52 -23.79
C PHE A 220 -10.65 7.69 -24.59
N TYR A 221 -10.72 7.05 -25.76
CA TYR A 221 -11.67 7.25 -26.87
C TYR A 221 -13.16 7.07 -26.54
#